data_AF-A0A953P407-F1
#
_entry.id   AF-A0A953P407-F1
#
_cell.length_a   1.000
_cell.length_b   1.000
_cell.length_c   1.000
_cell.angle_alpha   90.00
_cell.angle_beta   90.00
_cell.angle_gamma   90.00
#
_symmetry.space_group_name_H-M   'P 1'
#
loop_
_entity.id
_entity.type
_entity.pdbx_description
1 polymer ?
#
loop_
_entity_poly.entity_id
_entity_poly.type
_entity_poly.pdbx_seq_one_letter_code
_entity_poly.pdbx_strand_id
1 'polypeptide(L)' 'MREEGKKDGGEVERAGLCSDCAHARRVESARGSVFVLCDRSASDPAYAKYPRLPMRDCPGYAPAKRGG' A
#
# COMPACT_ATOMS: atom_id res chain seq x y z
N MET A 1 18.46 -21.55 -18.26
CA MET A 1 17.27 -20.72 -18.53
C MET A 1 16.54 -20.61 -17.18
N ARG A 2 16.55 -19.52 -16.40
CA ARG A 2 16.20 -18.09 -16.56
C ARG A 2 14.68 -17.79 -16.54
N GLU A 3 13.95 -18.23 -15.52
CA GLU A 3 12.49 -18.14 -15.39
C GLU A 3 12.14 -18.24 -13.88
N GLU A 4 11.42 -17.39 -13.13
CA GLU A 4 10.73 -16.11 -13.32
C GLU A 4 10.71 -15.43 -11.93
N GLY A 5 11.20 -14.18 -11.84
CA GLY A 5 10.88 -13.35 -10.68
C GLY A 5 9.37 -13.04 -10.65
N LYS A 6 8.88 -12.54 -9.49
CA LYS A 6 7.60 -11.83 -9.30
C LYS A 6 6.46 -12.68 -8.73
N LYS A 7 6.46 -12.82 -7.40
CA LYS A 7 5.23 -13.05 -6.61
C LYS A 7 5.21 -12.23 -5.32
N ASP A 8 5.60 -10.96 -5.39
CA ASP A 8 5.36 -9.99 -4.31
C ASP A 8 3.91 -9.49 -4.34
N GLY A 9 2.94 -10.41 -4.35
CA GLY A 9 1.50 -10.12 -4.38
C GLY A 9 0.79 -10.31 -3.04
N GLY A 10 1.26 -11.21 -2.18
CA GLY A 10 0.49 -11.62 -1.00
C GLY A 10 0.48 -10.63 0.16
N GLU A 11 1.64 -10.03 0.51
CA GLU A 11 1.69 -8.98 1.55
C GLU A 11 0.99 -7.70 1.09
N VAL A 12 1.02 -7.51 -0.22
CA VAL A 12 0.45 -6.41 -0.95
C VAL A 12 -1.08 -6.44 -0.87
N GLU A 13 -1.68 -7.60 -1.09
CA GLU A 13 -3.12 -7.86 -0.94
C GLU A 13 -3.59 -7.72 0.52
N ARG A 14 -2.77 -8.12 1.49
CA ARG A 14 -3.07 -7.94 2.93
C ARG A 14 -3.13 -6.49 3.37
N ALA A 15 -2.66 -5.54 2.56
CA ALA A 15 -2.75 -4.12 2.91
C ALA A 15 -4.19 -3.56 2.88
N GLY A 16 -5.16 -4.29 2.32
CA GLY A 16 -6.57 -3.86 2.27
C GLY A 16 -6.78 -2.72 1.27
N LEU A 17 -7.48 -1.65 1.65
CA LEU A 17 -7.73 -0.50 0.77
C LEU A 17 -6.44 0.19 0.34
N CYS A 18 -5.46 0.26 1.26
CA CYS A 18 -4.14 0.79 0.97
C CYS A 18 -3.37 0.01 -0.11
N SER A 19 -3.84 -1.19 -0.49
CA SER A 19 -3.17 -1.98 -1.53
C SER A 19 -3.24 -1.37 -2.92
N ASP A 20 -4.31 -0.61 -3.16
CA ASP A 20 -4.72 -0.05 -4.45
C ASP A 20 -4.92 1.47 -4.36
N CYS A 21 -4.58 2.07 -3.23
CA CYS A 21 -4.77 3.50 -3.03
C CYS A 21 -3.74 4.30 -3.82
N ALA A 22 -4.17 5.35 -4.53
CA ALA A 22 -3.33 6.28 -5.28
C ALA A 22 -2.34 7.05 -4.39
N HIS A 23 -2.70 7.27 -3.13
CA HIS A 23 -1.84 7.92 -2.14
C HIS A 23 -0.95 6.94 -1.37
N ALA A 24 -1.18 5.64 -1.51
CA ALA A 24 -0.40 4.62 -0.84
C ALA A 24 0.82 4.26 -1.68
N ARG A 25 2.01 4.39 -1.09
CA ARG A 25 3.27 3.99 -1.70
C ARG A 25 3.76 2.71 -1.04
N ARG A 26 4.08 1.70 -1.85
CA ARG A 26 4.74 0.48 -1.38
C ARG A 26 6.23 0.73 -1.22
N VAL A 27 6.76 0.34 -0.08
CA VAL A 27 8.18 0.41 0.26
C VAL A 27 8.62 -0.98 0.65
N GLU A 28 9.37 -1.62 -0.23
CA GLU A 28 10.01 -2.90 0.00
C GLU A 28 11.35 -2.69 0.73
N SER A 29 11.57 -3.43 1.82
CA SER A 29 12.84 -3.45 2.53
C SER A 29 13.73 -4.58 2.02
N ALA A 30 15.05 -4.41 2.14
CA ALA A 30 16.06 -5.41 1.76
C ALA A 30 15.90 -6.78 2.48
N ARG A 31 15.13 -6.85 3.58
CA ARG A 31 14.78 -8.08 4.30
C ARG A 31 13.54 -8.80 3.73
N GLY A 32 12.91 -8.29 2.68
CA GLY A 32 11.69 -8.85 2.08
C GLY A 32 10.38 -8.41 2.74
N SER A 33 10.43 -7.46 3.67
CA SER A 33 9.21 -6.88 4.27
C SER A 33 8.65 -5.76 3.39
N VAL A 34 7.35 -5.78 3.13
CA VAL A 34 6.68 -4.73 2.36
C VAL A 34 5.88 -3.84 3.29
N PHE A 35 6.19 -2.55 3.28
CA PHE A 35 5.46 -1.53 4.02
C PHE A 35 4.63 -0.68 3.07
N VAL A 36 3.52 -0.15 3.59
CA VAL A 36 2.73 0.84 2.87
C VAL A 36 2.86 2.18 3.59
N LEU A 37 3.22 3.21 2.84
CA LEU A 37 3.37 4.58 3.31
C LEU A 37 2.26 5.44 2.72
N CYS A 38 1.58 6.20 3.58
CA CYS A 38 0.53 7.12 3.15
C CYS A 38 1.13 8.51 2.90
N ASP A 39 1.16 8.94 1.64
CA ASP A 39 1.66 10.27 1.27
C ASP A 39 0.72 11.39 1.77
N ARG A 40 -0.58 11.07 1.91
CA ARG A 40 -1.59 12.01 2.43
C ARG A 40 -1.32 12.48 3.86
N SER A 41 -0.58 11.71 4.65
CA SER A 41 -0.11 12.11 5.99
C SER A 41 0.72 13.41 5.96
N ALA A 42 1.35 13.73 4.82
CA ALA A 42 2.09 14.97 4.66
C ALA A 42 1.19 16.21 4.59
N SER A 43 -0.02 16.07 4.03
CA SER A 43 -0.98 17.16 3.89
C SER A 43 -1.99 17.20 5.04
N ASP A 44 -2.32 16.04 5.62
CA ASP A 44 -3.33 15.93 6.65
C ASP A 44 -2.83 15.05 7.82
N PRO A 45 -2.64 15.63 9.02
CA PRO A 45 -2.10 14.92 10.17
C PRO A 45 -3.07 13.90 10.79
N ALA A 46 -4.35 13.87 10.37
CA ALA A 46 -5.28 12.82 10.77
C ALA A 46 -4.93 11.47 10.14
N TYR A 47 -4.10 11.46 9.09
CA TYR A 47 -3.61 10.23 8.47
C TYR A 47 -2.25 9.85 9.05
N ALA A 48 -2.13 8.61 9.52
CA ALA A 48 -0.84 8.06 9.94
C ALA A 48 0.06 7.80 8.73
N LYS A 49 1.31 8.27 8.79
CA LYS A 49 2.35 8.01 7.76
C LYS A 49 2.51 6.52 7.46
N TYR A 50 2.41 5.69 8.50
CA TYR A 50 2.42 4.24 8.42
C TYR A 50 1.07 3.70 8.94
N PRO A 51 0.07 3.51 8.08
CA PRO A 51 -1.20 2.95 8.50
C PRO A 51 -1.01 1.53 9.03
N ARG A 52 -1.73 1.18 10.10
CA ARG A 52 -1.76 -0.18 10.63
C ARG A 52 -2.54 -1.05 9.64
N LEU A 53 -1.88 -2.09 9.11
CA LEU A 53 -2.48 -3.04 8.19
C LEU A 53 -3.11 -4.21 8.96
N PRO A 54 -4.22 -4.81 8.47
CA PRO A 54 -4.93 -4.50 7.23
C PRO A 54 -5.82 -3.25 7.36
N MET A 55 -5.66 -2.29 6.45
CA MET A 55 -6.42 -1.05 6.52
C MET A 55 -7.76 -1.22 5.78
N ARG A 56 -8.84 -1.33 6.56
CA ARG A 56 -10.19 -1.64 6.06
C ARG A 56 -11.06 -0.40 5.82
N ASP A 57 -10.80 0.66 6.57
CA ASP A 57 -11.56 1.90 6.52
C ASP A 57 -10.57 3.07 6.40
N CYS A 58 -10.66 3.80 5.30
CA CYS A 58 -9.79 4.92 5.00
C CYS A 58 -10.66 6.05 4.43
N PRO A 59 -10.90 7.13 5.19
CA PRO A 59 -11.73 8.24 4.70
C PRO A 59 -11.11 8.94 3.49
N GLY A 60 -9.79 8.79 3.29
CA GLY A 60 -9.04 9.36 2.18
C GLY A 60 -8.62 8.35 1.11
N TYR A 61 -9.22 7.16 1.08
CA TYR A 61 -8.92 6.19 0.04
C TYR A 61 -9.31 6.73 -1.33
N ALA A 62 -8.35 6.72 -2.24
CA ALA A 62 -8.56 7.03 -3.64
C ALA A 62 -8.06 5.83 -4.45
N PRO A 63 -8.90 5.13 -5.22
CA PRO A 63 -8.44 4.00 -6.04
C PRO A 63 -7.48 4.49 -7.14
N ALA A 64 -6.29 3.89 -7.23
CA ALA A 64 -5.28 4.18 -8.24
C ALA A 64 -5.65 3.58 -9.60
N LYS A 65 -6.25 2.38 -9.58
CA LYS A 65 -6.93 1.84 -10.76
C LYS A 65 -8.28 2.55 -10.84
N ARG A 66 -8.45 3.44 -11.82
CA ARG A 66 -9.78 3.95 -12.19
C ARG A 66 -10.72 2.75 -12.30
N GLY A 67 -11.83 2.81 -11.56
CA GLY A 67 -12.81 1.72 -11.45
C GLY A 67 -13.27 1.17 -12.78
N GLY A 68 -13.70 -0.09 -12.74
CA GLY A 68 -14.70 -0.61 -13.67
C GLY A 68 -16.08 -0.22 -13.17
#